data_AF-A0A5C6CBX4-F1
#
_entry.id   AF-A0A5C6CBX4-F1
#
_cell.length_a   1.000
_cell.length_b   1.000
_cell.length_c   1.000
_cell.angle_alpha   90.00
_cell.angle_beta   90.00
_cell.angle_gamma   90.00
#
_symmetry.space_group_name_H-M   'P 1'
#
loop_
_entity.id
_entity.type
_entity.pdbx_description
1 polymer ?
#
loop_
_entity_poly.entity_id
_entity_poly.type
_entity_poly.pdbx_seq_one_letter_code
_entity_poly.pdbx_strand_id
1 'polypeptide(L)'
;MVAGEETASAPKPTRLAPSPPLLIHSPSQDASSYLHNRLQLSERIYSGAQPEVDAAFAEIAELGVRTIVSVDGARPDVEAAKRAGLRYVHIPIGYDGLDRKAKESIVNLVKTADGPFYIHCHHGKHRGPAAAAIACIAEGSADNDSALQILAKAGTSKNYAGLYRDVSEFQMPPADAPLPKLVPIAEVNSMASLMVVIDQAHEHLKMLKKNDWAPLDRHPDLRSHTEANLLREGLREAMRLKSTQPPSETSKHDEAYWMQMADAERLAEQLADALQQKDYALATKRLHATGVSCTKCHDEYRN
;
A
#
# COMPACT_ATOMS: atom_id res chain seq x y z
N MET A 1 31.62 -2.35 64.35
CA MET A 1 31.04 -3.19 63.29
C MET A 1 29.82 -2.47 62.76
N VAL A 2 29.92 -1.84 61.59
CA VAL A 2 28.76 -1.33 60.84
C VAL A 2 28.95 -1.85 59.42
N ALA A 3 28.00 -2.67 58.97
CA ALA A 3 28.00 -3.35 57.69
C ALA A 3 27.78 -2.34 56.56
N GLY A 4 28.56 -2.46 55.48
CA GLY A 4 28.39 -1.68 54.26
C GLY A 4 27.29 -2.28 53.39
N GLU A 5 26.37 -1.42 52.94
CA GLU A 5 25.38 -1.73 51.92
C GLU A 5 26.05 -1.79 50.53
N GLU A 6 26.07 -2.99 49.95
CA GLU A 6 26.36 -3.22 48.53
C GLU A 6 25.14 -2.79 47.70
N THR A 7 25.26 -1.68 46.99
CA THR A 7 24.23 -1.24 46.03
C THR A 7 24.44 -1.96 44.70
N ALA A 8 23.50 -2.85 44.37
CA ALA A 8 23.45 -3.52 43.07
C ALA A 8 23.24 -2.50 41.95
N SER A 9 24.22 -2.38 41.06
CA SER A 9 24.18 -1.50 39.89
C SER A 9 23.20 -2.05 38.85
N ALA A 10 22.19 -1.26 38.48
CA ALA A 10 21.25 -1.59 37.42
C ALA A 10 21.98 -1.78 36.06
N PRO A 11 21.52 -2.72 35.20
CA PRO A 11 22.15 -2.96 33.91
C PRO A 11 22.04 -1.71 33.03
N LYS A 12 23.18 -1.22 32.53
CA LYS A 12 23.25 -0.10 31.61
C LYS A 12 22.48 -0.45 30.32
N PRO A 13 21.69 0.47 29.76
CA PRO A 13 21.02 0.25 28.48
C PRO A 13 22.07 -0.03 27.41
N THR A 14 21.94 -1.19 26.77
CA THR A 14 22.75 -1.58 25.62
C THR A 14 22.54 -0.52 24.53
N ARG A 15 23.61 0.17 24.15
CA ARG A 15 23.59 1.11 23.02
C ARG A 15 23.05 0.36 21.80
N LEU A 16 21.94 0.82 21.22
CA LEU A 16 21.55 0.42 19.86
C LEU A 16 22.78 0.61 18.96
N ALA A 17 23.12 -0.41 18.18
CA ALA A 17 24.15 -0.28 17.16
C ALA A 17 23.84 0.93 16.25
N PRO A 18 24.85 1.64 15.71
CA PRO A 18 24.61 2.72 14.77
C PRO A 18 23.77 2.21 13.60
N SER A 19 22.73 2.96 13.23
CA SER A 19 21.80 2.57 12.18
C SER A 19 22.53 2.35 10.85
N PRO A 20 22.23 1.28 10.11
CA PRO A 20 22.84 1.04 8.81
C PRO A 20 22.44 2.15 7.81
N PRO A 21 23.35 2.57 6.91
CA PRO A 21 23.05 3.63 5.96
C PRO A 21 21.99 3.19 4.95
N LEU A 22 21.19 4.15 4.47
CA LEU A 22 20.28 3.94 3.36
C LEU A 22 21.07 3.56 2.09
N LEU A 23 20.76 2.40 1.53
CA LEU A 23 21.38 1.86 0.32
C LEU A 23 20.41 1.98 -0.84
N ILE A 24 20.09 3.17 -1.35
CA ILE A 24 19.14 3.25 -2.47
C ILE A 24 19.83 2.94 -3.81
N HIS A 25 20.02 1.65 -4.09
CA HIS A 25 20.43 1.18 -5.41
C HIS A 25 19.29 1.39 -6.41
N SER A 26 19.63 1.66 -7.68
CA SER A 26 18.65 1.68 -8.77
C SER A 26 17.98 0.31 -8.90
N PRO A 27 16.73 0.22 -9.44
CA PRO A 27 16.07 -1.06 -9.66
C PRO A 27 17.02 -2.02 -10.39
N SER A 28 17.11 -3.26 -9.91
CA SER A 28 17.90 -4.28 -10.61
C SER A 28 17.36 -4.45 -12.02
N GLN A 29 18.20 -4.23 -13.03
CA GLN A 29 17.88 -4.44 -14.45
C GLN A 29 18.27 -5.85 -14.92
N ASP A 30 18.39 -6.79 -13.98
CA ASP A 30 18.74 -8.16 -14.32
C ASP A 30 17.56 -8.81 -15.07
N ALA A 31 17.73 -8.97 -16.38
CA ALA A 31 16.73 -9.57 -17.26
C ALA A 31 16.41 -11.04 -16.89
N SER A 32 17.21 -11.67 -16.01
CA SER A 32 16.98 -13.02 -15.50
C SER A 32 16.20 -13.07 -14.19
N SER A 33 15.95 -11.91 -13.55
CA SER A 33 15.23 -11.83 -12.28
C SER A 33 13.72 -11.97 -12.47
N TYR A 34 13.07 -12.75 -11.60
CA TYR A 34 11.61 -12.84 -11.51
C TYR A 34 11.01 -11.69 -10.66
N LEU A 35 11.85 -10.87 -10.03
CA LEU A 35 11.44 -9.82 -9.10
C LEU A 35 11.49 -8.44 -9.78
N HIS A 36 10.36 -8.04 -10.36
CA HIS A 36 10.23 -6.74 -11.00
C HIS A 36 10.31 -5.59 -9.99
N ASN A 37 10.87 -4.45 -10.42
CA ASN A 37 11.02 -3.22 -9.63
C ASN A 37 11.72 -3.43 -8.27
N ARG A 38 12.60 -4.44 -8.16
CA ARG A 38 13.32 -4.73 -6.93
C ARG A 38 14.32 -3.62 -6.60
N LEU A 39 14.18 -3.05 -5.40
CA LEU A 39 15.09 -2.14 -4.73
C LEU A 39 15.61 -2.79 -3.46
N GLN A 40 16.92 -2.77 -3.26
CA GLN A 40 17.48 -2.88 -1.91
C GLN A 40 17.49 -1.48 -1.31
N LEU A 41 17.07 -1.32 -0.06
CA LEU A 41 16.93 -0.03 0.62
C LEU A 41 17.84 0.05 1.85
N SER A 42 18.07 -1.07 2.52
CA SER A 42 19.09 -1.25 3.54
C SER A 42 19.65 -2.68 3.45
N GLU A 43 20.57 -3.05 4.35
CA GLU A 43 21.01 -4.44 4.48
C GLU A 43 19.85 -5.40 4.82
N ARG A 44 18.78 -4.89 5.43
CA ARG A 44 17.65 -5.68 5.93
C ARG A 44 16.34 -5.43 5.21
N ILE A 45 16.23 -4.41 4.34
CA ILE A 45 14.95 -4.05 3.71
C ILE A 45 15.09 -4.02 2.19
N TYR A 46 14.26 -4.81 1.53
CA TYR A 46 14.02 -4.80 0.10
C TYR A 46 12.58 -4.38 -0.20
N SER A 47 12.37 -3.77 -1.35
CA SER A 47 11.04 -3.51 -1.91
C SER A 47 10.95 -3.98 -3.36
N GLY A 48 9.77 -4.38 -3.83
CA GLY A 48 9.58 -4.77 -5.22
C GLY A 48 8.16 -5.21 -5.55
N ALA A 49 7.98 -5.81 -6.71
CA ALA A 49 6.71 -6.36 -7.16
C ALA A 49 6.40 -7.70 -6.46
N GLN A 50 5.15 -8.14 -6.61
CA GLN A 50 4.70 -9.41 -6.06
C GLN A 50 5.49 -10.58 -6.65
N PRO A 51 5.86 -11.60 -5.86
CA PRO A 51 6.34 -12.86 -6.39
C PRO A 51 5.16 -13.64 -7.01
N GLU A 52 5.23 -13.92 -8.31
CA GLU A 52 4.12 -14.56 -9.06
C GLU A 52 4.30 -16.07 -9.25
N VAL A 53 5.54 -16.54 -9.19
CA VAL A 53 5.90 -17.94 -9.45
C VAL A 53 6.82 -18.47 -8.35
N ASP A 54 6.85 -19.79 -8.15
CA ASP A 54 7.69 -20.42 -7.11
C ASP A 54 9.18 -20.02 -7.24
N ALA A 55 9.68 -19.80 -8.46
CA ALA A 55 11.04 -19.32 -8.69
C ALA A 55 11.30 -17.91 -8.13
N ALA A 56 10.29 -17.03 -8.10
CA ALA A 56 10.41 -15.71 -7.48
C ALA A 56 10.52 -15.81 -5.95
N PHE A 57 9.80 -16.74 -5.33
CA PHE A 57 9.93 -17.02 -3.89
C PHE A 57 11.31 -17.59 -3.56
N ALA A 58 11.83 -18.51 -4.38
CA ALA A 58 13.18 -19.03 -4.23
C ALA A 58 14.24 -17.91 -4.36
N GLU A 59 14.11 -17.03 -5.36
CA GLU A 59 14.99 -15.87 -5.53
C GLU A 59 14.96 -14.94 -4.29
N ILE A 60 13.79 -14.69 -3.71
CA ILE A 60 13.69 -13.93 -2.45
C ILE A 60 14.46 -14.62 -1.31
N ALA A 61 14.34 -15.94 -1.17
CA ALA A 61 15.07 -16.69 -0.15
C ALA A 61 16.59 -16.65 -0.37
N GLU A 62 17.05 -16.70 -1.63
CA GLU A 62 18.47 -16.59 -2.00
C GLU A 62 19.07 -15.22 -1.65
N LEU A 63 18.26 -14.16 -1.63
CA LEU A 63 18.67 -12.84 -1.10
C LEU A 63 18.86 -12.83 0.43
N GLY A 64 18.60 -13.96 1.10
CA GLY A 64 18.68 -14.11 2.55
C GLY A 64 17.46 -13.55 3.29
N VAL A 65 16.41 -13.14 2.57
CA VAL A 65 15.16 -12.67 3.18
C VAL A 65 14.53 -13.80 3.99
N ARG A 66 13.99 -13.43 5.16
CA ARG A 66 13.28 -14.37 6.04
C ARG A 66 11.77 -14.12 6.06
N THR A 67 11.37 -12.86 5.85
CA THR A 67 9.97 -12.44 5.91
C THR A 67 9.57 -11.65 4.67
N ILE A 68 8.59 -12.14 3.92
CA ILE A 68 7.88 -11.39 2.87
C ILE A 68 6.72 -10.63 3.50
N VAL A 69 6.51 -9.40 3.03
CA VAL A 69 5.42 -8.53 3.47
C VAL A 69 4.62 -8.06 2.27
N SER A 70 3.36 -8.49 2.19
CA SER A 70 2.41 -7.91 1.24
C SER A 70 1.76 -6.70 1.87
N VAL A 71 1.71 -5.60 1.13
CA VAL A 71 0.85 -4.44 1.44
C VAL A 71 -0.25 -4.22 0.41
N ASP A 72 -0.43 -5.21 -0.48
CA ASP A 72 -1.52 -5.23 -1.45
C ASP A 72 -2.88 -5.53 -0.78
N GLY A 73 -3.98 -5.27 -1.47
CA GLY A 73 -5.31 -5.65 -1.00
C GLY A 73 -5.66 -7.11 -1.33
N ALA A 74 -4.91 -7.72 -2.26
CA ALA A 74 -5.07 -9.12 -2.61
C ALA A 74 -4.52 -10.06 -1.53
N ARG A 75 -5.19 -11.21 -1.37
CA ARG A 75 -4.74 -12.28 -0.47
C ARG A 75 -3.37 -12.82 -0.94
N PRO A 76 -2.33 -12.82 -0.10
CA PRO A 76 -1.02 -13.35 -0.47
C PRO A 76 -1.00 -14.89 -0.52
N ASP A 77 -0.09 -15.45 -1.33
CA ASP A 77 0.17 -16.89 -1.39
C ASP A 77 1.13 -17.32 -0.25
N VAL A 78 0.53 -17.53 0.93
CA VAL A 78 1.26 -17.95 2.13
C VAL A 78 1.86 -19.35 1.99
N GLU A 79 1.21 -20.24 1.24
CA GLU A 79 1.71 -21.60 1.07
C GLU A 79 2.94 -21.65 0.15
N ALA A 80 2.98 -20.83 -0.90
CA ALA A 80 4.19 -20.69 -1.74
C ALA A 80 5.38 -20.15 -0.94
N ALA A 81 5.19 -19.10 -0.15
CA ALA A 81 6.24 -18.61 0.74
C ALA A 81 6.72 -19.68 1.71
N LYS A 82 5.80 -20.43 2.32
CA LYS A 82 6.13 -21.52 3.24
C LYS A 82 6.93 -22.63 2.57
N ARG A 83 6.61 -23.01 1.32
CA ARG A 83 7.39 -23.99 0.54
C ARG A 83 8.83 -23.50 0.31
N ALA A 84 9.02 -22.20 0.14
CA ALA A 84 10.33 -21.57 0.01
C ALA A 84 11.04 -21.28 1.36
N GLY A 85 10.46 -21.69 2.50
CA GLY A 85 11.05 -21.46 3.83
C GLY A 85 10.90 -20.03 4.34
N LEU A 86 10.00 -19.24 3.75
CA LEU A 86 9.78 -17.84 4.08
C LEU A 86 8.54 -17.66 4.96
N ARG A 87 8.63 -16.72 5.92
CA ARG A 87 7.47 -16.22 6.65
C ARG A 87 6.73 -15.19 5.78
N TYR A 88 5.40 -15.21 5.80
CA TYR A 88 4.58 -14.17 5.17
C TYR A 88 3.87 -13.33 6.24
N VAL A 89 3.86 -12.01 6.04
CA VAL A 89 3.07 -11.03 6.79
C VAL A 89 2.21 -10.20 5.82
N HIS A 90 0.98 -9.90 6.19
CA HIS A 90 0.05 -9.12 5.38
C HIS A 90 -0.38 -7.83 6.11
N ILE A 91 -0.05 -6.67 5.54
CA ILE A 91 -0.37 -5.34 6.06
C ILE A 91 -0.97 -4.49 4.93
N PRO A 92 -2.23 -4.73 4.53
CA PRO A 92 -2.84 -4.06 3.39
C PRO A 92 -2.91 -2.55 3.60
N ILE A 93 -2.55 -1.77 2.58
CA ILE A 93 -2.68 -0.31 2.57
C ILE A 93 -3.37 0.18 1.29
N GLY A 94 -3.95 1.37 1.37
CA GLY A 94 -4.62 2.04 0.24
C GLY A 94 -3.66 2.86 -0.62
N TYR A 95 -4.17 3.37 -1.75
CA TYR A 95 -3.46 4.36 -2.58
C TYR A 95 -3.59 5.79 -2.05
N ASP A 96 -4.53 6.00 -1.13
CA ASP A 96 -4.83 7.23 -0.39
C ASP A 96 -3.97 7.41 0.86
N GLY A 97 -3.20 6.40 1.27
CA GLY A 97 -2.31 6.49 2.40
C GLY A 97 -2.13 5.22 3.21
N LEU A 98 -1.39 5.37 4.31
CA LEU A 98 -1.23 4.37 5.36
C LEU A 98 -1.93 4.87 6.63
N ASP A 99 -2.93 4.13 7.07
CA ASP A 99 -3.60 4.44 8.34
C ASP A 99 -2.65 4.19 9.54
N ARG A 100 -3.09 4.62 10.72
CA ARG A 100 -2.31 4.47 11.96
C ARG A 100 -1.98 2.99 12.24
N LYS A 101 -2.94 2.08 12.03
CA LYS A 101 -2.78 0.65 12.33
C LYS A 101 -1.73 0.01 11.42
N ALA A 102 -1.72 0.36 10.13
CA ALA A 102 -0.73 -0.10 9.16
C ALA A 102 0.66 0.43 9.50
N LYS A 103 0.79 1.73 9.80
CA LYS A 103 2.04 2.35 10.27
C LYS A 103 2.60 1.64 11.51
N GLU A 104 1.76 1.41 12.53
CA GLU A 104 2.14 0.68 13.74
C GLU A 104 2.49 -0.79 13.47
N SER A 105 1.83 -1.44 12.52
CA SER A 105 2.13 -2.82 12.10
C SER A 105 3.50 -2.90 11.41
N ILE A 106 3.87 -1.92 10.59
CA ILE A 106 5.20 -1.82 9.98
C ILE A 106 6.27 -1.60 11.05
N VAL A 107 6.00 -0.77 12.05
CA VAL A 107 6.90 -0.61 13.21
C VAL A 107 7.06 -1.93 13.96
N ASN A 108 5.97 -2.68 14.17
CA ASN A 108 6.03 -3.98 14.82
C ASN A 108 6.85 -5.00 14.03
N LEU A 109 6.66 -5.04 12.71
CA LEU A 109 7.42 -5.87 11.78
C LEU A 109 8.92 -5.64 11.97
N VAL A 110 9.38 -4.40 11.87
CA VAL A 110 10.81 -4.07 11.97
C VAL A 110 11.39 -4.42 13.35
N LYS A 111 10.61 -4.20 14.41
CA LYS A 111 11.05 -4.46 15.79
C LYS A 111 11.08 -5.94 16.19
N THR A 112 10.15 -6.75 15.68
CA THR A 112 9.87 -8.07 16.27
C THR A 112 9.97 -9.24 15.29
N ALA A 113 9.90 -9.00 13.99
CA ALA A 113 10.00 -10.06 12.99
C ALA A 113 11.46 -10.29 12.56
N ASP A 114 11.76 -11.53 12.18
CA ASP A 114 13.06 -11.87 11.62
C ASP A 114 13.19 -11.30 10.21
N GLY A 115 14.14 -10.38 10.04
CA GLY A 115 14.57 -9.89 8.73
C GLY A 115 15.78 -10.67 8.17
N PRO A 116 16.30 -10.33 6.99
CA PRO A 116 15.85 -9.29 6.05
C PRO A 116 14.40 -9.46 5.55
N PHE A 117 13.80 -8.34 5.12
CA PHE A 117 12.41 -8.20 4.71
C PHE A 117 12.29 -7.90 3.22
N TYR A 118 11.29 -8.49 2.55
CA TYR A 118 10.89 -8.10 1.19
C TYR A 118 9.47 -7.54 1.20
N ILE A 119 9.33 -6.23 1.04
CA ILE A 119 8.05 -5.50 1.13
C ILE A 119 7.52 -5.19 -0.28
N HIS A 120 6.39 -5.78 -0.62
CA HIS A 120 5.82 -5.67 -1.96
C HIS A 120 4.36 -5.21 -1.97
N CYS A 121 3.96 -4.66 -3.11
CA CYS A 121 2.55 -4.62 -3.53
C CYS A 121 2.44 -5.37 -4.87
N HIS A 122 1.35 -5.19 -5.63
CA HIS A 122 1.24 -5.83 -6.96
C HIS A 122 2.42 -5.48 -7.89
N HIS A 123 2.60 -4.21 -8.23
CA HIS A 123 3.64 -3.76 -9.19
C HIS A 123 4.95 -3.29 -8.54
N GLY A 124 5.02 -3.17 -7.21
CA GLY A 124 6.22 -2.70 -6.52
C GLY A 124 6.58 -1.23 -6.72
N LYS A 125 5.64 -0.41 -7.20
CA LYS A 125 5.89 0.97 -7.61
C LYS A 125 5.33 2.05 -6.69
N HIS A 126 4.33 1.71 -5.86
CA HIS A 126 3.53 2.70 -5.13
C HIS A 126 3.43 2.34 -3.64
N ARG A 127 2.43 1.53 -3.28
CA ARG A 127 2.17 1.07 -1.91
C ARG A 127 3.38 0.38 -1.28
N GLY A 128 4.00 -0.57 -1.99
CA GLY A 128 5.20 -1.30 -1.53
C GLY A 128 6.34 -0.37 -1.10
N PRO A 129 6.83 0.51 -1.99
CA PRO A 129 7.84 1.50 -1.65
C PRO A 129 7.44 2.48 -0.53
N ALA A 130 6.18 2.88 -0.42
CA ALA A 130 5.71 3.74 0.66
C ALA A 130 5.79 3.05 2.04
N ALA A 131 5.34 1.79 2.11
CA ALA A 131 5.48 0.99 3.32
C ALA A 131 6.95 0.69 3.64
N ALA A 132 7.76 0.40 2.63
CA ALA A 132 9.19 0.15 2.81
C ALA A 132 9.95 1.40 3.27
N ALA A 133 9.54 2.59 2.82
CA ALA A 133 10.08 3.86 3.28
C ALA A 133 9.81 4.08 4.78
N ILE A 134 8.57 3.83 5.24
CA ILE A 134 8.24 3.86 6.68
C ILE A 134 9.02 2.80 7.47
N ALA A 135 9.22 1.61 6.89
CA ALA A 135 10.06 0.57 7.51
C ALA A 135 11.52 1.03 7.67
N CYS A 136 12.09 1.73 6.68
CA CYS A 136 13.45 2.28 6.78
C CYS A 136 13.55 3.37 7.85
N ILE A 137 12.53 4.24 7.98
CA ILE A 137 12.47 5.23 9.07
C ILE A 137 12.40 4.51 10.43
N ALA A 138 11.55 3.48 10.55
CA ALA A 138 11.39 2.71 11.78
C ALA A 138 12.63 1.88 12.16
N GLU A 139 13.40 1.41 11.17
CA GLU A 139 14.70 0.77 11.36
C GLU A 139 15.77 1.78 11.79
N GLY A 140 15.57 3.06 11.47
CA GLY A 140 16.54 4.13 11.67
C GLY A 140 17.54 4.28 10.52
N SER A 141 17.35 3.59 9.40
CA SER A 141 18.21 3.69 8.21
C SER A 141 17.87 4.89 7.31
N ALA A 142 16.72 5.55 7.54
CA ALA A 142 16.32 6.78 6.86
C ALA A 142 15.72 7.82 7.83
N ASP A 143 15.86 9.10 7.50
CA ASP A 143 14.93 10.14 7.93
C ASP A 143 13.80 10.30 6.90
N ASN A 144 12.81 11.13 7.22
CA ASN A 144 11.63 11.35 6.36
C ASN A 144 12.03 11.86 4.97
N ASP A 145 12.99 12.78 4.88
CA ASP A 145 13.44 13.36 3.61
C ASP A 145 14.14 12.32 2.71
N SER A 146 15.04 11.51 3.28
CA SER A 146 15.70 10.42 2.57
C SER A 146 14.71 9.30 2.20
N ALA A 147 13.71 9.05 3.04
CA ALA A 147 12.65 8.09 2.77
C ALA A 147 11.76 8.52 1.58
N LEU A 148 11.54 9.81 1.36
CA LEU A 148 10.84 10.31 0.16
C LEU A 148 11.62 10.02 -1.14
N GLN A 149 12.95 9.91 -1.07
CA GLN A 149 13.76 9.54 -2.25
C GLN A 149 13.52 8.09 -2.67
N ILE A 150 13.12 7.21 -1.76
CA ILE A 150 12.73 5.82 -2.06
C ILE A 150 11.51 5.82 -2.99
N LEU A 151 10.50 6.64 -2.69
CA LEU A 151 9.30 6.78 -3.52
C LEU A 151 9.67 7.31 -4.91
N ALA A 152 10.54 8.32 -4.97
CA ALA A 152 11.00 8.86 -6.25
C ALA A 152 11.74 7.81 -7.09
N LYS A 153 12.67 7.05 -6.49
CA LYS A 153 13.45 6.01 -7.18
C LYS A 153 12.62 4.80 -7.60
N ALA A 154 11.62 4.43 -6.80
CA ALA A 154 10.65 3.41 -7.19
C ALA A 154 9.71 3.86 -8.31
N GLY A 155 9.69 5.15 -8.65
CA GLY A 155 8.79 5.71 -9.64
C GLY A 155 7.37 5.90 -9.11
N THR A 156 7.18 6.08 -7.80
CA THR A 156 5.87 6.38 -7.22
C THR A 156 5.25 7.58 -7.94
N SER A 157 3.99 7.46 -8.33
CA SER A 157 3.29 8.57 -8.99
C SER A 157 2.93 9.63 -7.97
N LYS A 158 3.23 10.90 -8.27
CA LYS A 158 2.83 12.06 -7.45
C LYS A 158 1.31 12.21 -7.30
N ASN A 159 0.54 11.47 -8.10
CA ASN A 159 -0.93 11.44 -8.00
C ASN A 159 -1.41 10.73 -6.73
N TYR A 160 -0.56 9.93 -6.08
CA TYR A 160 -0.85 9.27 -4.81
C TYR A 160 -0.34 10.12 -3.65
N ALA A 161 -0.85 11.34 -3.54
CA ALA A 161 -0.37 12.35 -2.59
C ALA A 161 -0.39 11.86 -1.13
N GLY A 162 -1.36 11.02 -0.76
CA GLY A 162 -1.45 10.45 0.58
C GLY A 162 -0.26 9.55 0.95
N LEU A 163 0.29 8.79 0.00
CA LEU A 163 1.50 7.99 0.24
C LEU A 163 2.72 8.88 0.54
N TYR A 164 2.85 10.00 -0.16
CA TYR A 164 3.93 10.97 0.11
C TYR A 164 3.74 11.65 1.45
N ARG A 165 2.52 12.14 1.74
CA ARG A 165 2.15 12.76 3.02
C ARG A 165 2.52 11.82 4.18
N ASP A 166 2.10 10.57 4.10
CA ASP A 166 2.27 9.63 5.20
C ASP A 166 3.72 9.24 5.45
N VAL A 167 4.58 9.29 4.43
CA VAL A 167 6.03 9.12 4.59
C VAL A 167 6.66 10.39 5.13
N SER A 168 6.31 11.57 4.59
CA SER A 168 6.89 12.85 5.04
C SER A 168 6.53 13.19 6.48
N GLU A 169 5.33 12.83 6.92
CA GLU A 169 4.81 13.15 8.25
C GLU A 169 4.94 11.98 9.25
N PHE A 170 5.56 10.87 8.83
CA PHE A 170 5.68 9.71 9.70
C PHE A 170 6.45 10.04 10.99
N GLN A 171 5.87 9.63 12.11
CA GLN A 171 6.48 9.72 13.43
C GLN A 171 6.44 8.36 14.10
N MET A 172 7.53 8.00 14.79
CA MET A 172 7.57 6.79 15.58
C MET A 172 6.50 6.82 16.68
N PRO A 173 5.71 5.75 16.85
CA PRO A 173 4.80 5.66 17.98
C PRO A 173 5.60 5.65 19.29
N PRO A 174 4.99 6.04 20.42
CA PRO A 174 5.62 5.93 21.75
C PRO A 174 6.23 4.54 21.97
N ALA A 175 7.36 4.48 22.68
CA ALA A 175 8.12 3.24 22.83
C ALA A 175 7.31 2.11 23.50
N ASP A 176 6.35 2.46 24.35
CA ASP A 176 5.44 1.61 25.11
C ASP A 176 4.06 1.43 24.46
N ALA A 177 3.83 2.05 23.29
CA ALA A 177 2.55 1.92 22.60
C ALA A 177 2.32 0.45 22.19
N PRO A 178 1.13 -0.12 22.47
CA PRO A 178 0.81 -1.47 22.06
C PRO A 178 0.74 -1.54 20.52
N LEU A 179 1.56 -2.40 19.92
CA LEU A 179 1.61 -2.55 18.47
C LEU A 179 0.69 -3.70 17.99
N PRO A 180 0.00 -3.55 16.85
CA PRO A 180 -0.87 -4.60 16.29
C PRO A 180 -0.11 -5.90 16.01
N LYS A 181 -0.75 -7.05 16.26
CA LYS A 181 -0.17 -8.36 15.94
C LYS A 181 -0.03 -8.55 14.43
N LEU A 182 1.11 -9.08 14.01
CA LEU A 182 1.36 -9.44 12.61
C LEU A 182 0.64 -10.74 12.27
N VAL A 183 -0.06 -10.75 11.15
CA VAL A 183 -0.81 -11.92 10.66
C VAL A 183 -0.36 -12.28 9.25
N PRO A 184 -0.39 -13.57 8.86
CA PRO A 184 -0.01 -14.00 7.51
C PRO A 184 -1.05 -13.60 6.46
N ILE A 185 -2.32 -13.48 6.85
CA ILE A 185 -3.42 -13.00 6.02
C ILE A 185 -4.26 -12.06 6.89
N ALA A 186 -4.22 -10.76 6.59
CA ALA A 186 -5.12 -9.79 7.17
C ALA A 186 -6.54 -9.95 6.58
N GLU A 187 -7.54 -9.52 7.35
CA GLU A 187 -8.86 -9.26 6.78
C GLU A 187 -8.73 -8.13 5.75
N VAL A 188 -8.98 -8.47 4.49
CA VAL A 188 -8.92 -7.54 3.36
C VAL A 188 -10.28 -6.87 3.15
N ASN A 189 -10.26 -5.74 2.45
CA ASN A 189 -11.49 -5.01 2.13
C ASN A 189 -12.49 -5.94 1.42
N SER A 190 -13.69 -6.05 2.00
CA SER A 190 -14.82 -6.67 1.33
C SER A 190 -15.23 -5.82 0.12
N MET A 191 -16.03 -6.40 -0.80
CA MET A 191 -16.68 -5.62 -1.86
C MET A 191 -17.40 -4.39 -1.28
N ALA A 192 -18.13 -4.57 -0.16
CA ALA A 192 -18.83 -3.48 0.52
C ALA A 192 -17.88 -2.39 1.02
N SER A 193 -16.73 -2.75 1.60
CA SER A 193 -15.72 -1.81 2.08
C SER A 193 -15.11 -1.00 0.91
N LEU A 194 -14.82 -1.65 -0.22
CA LEU A 194 -14.35 -0.97 -1.43
C LEU A 194 -15.41 -0.03 -1.99
N MET A 195 -16.68 -0.43 -1.98
CA MET A 195 -17.79 0.42 -2.44
C MET A 195 -17.94 1.71 -1.61
N VAL A 196 -17.68 1.66 -0.29
CA VAL A 196 -17.67 2.88 0.55
C VAL A 196 -16.57 3.84 0.12
N VAL A 197 -15.35 3.33 -0.13
CA VAL A 197 -14.22 4.15 -0.58
C VAL A 197 -14.48 4.74 -1.98
N ILE A 198 -15.03 3.93 -2.89
CA ILE A 198 -15.43 4.34 -4.25
C ILE A 198 -16.48 5.47 -4.18
N ASP A 199 -17.51 5.29 -3.36
CA ASP A 199 -18.58 6.29 -3.19
C ASP A 199 -18.03 7.61 -2.64
N GLN A 200 -17.17 7.53 -1.63
CA GLN A 200 -16.52 8.71 -1.04
C GLN A 200 -15.69 9.49 -2.07
N ALA A 201 -14.83 8.80 -2.84
CA ALA A 201 -14.05 9.44 -3.91
C ALA A 201 -14.95 10.07 -4.97
N HIS A 202 -16.07 9.41 -5.31
CA HIS A 202 -17.06 9.94 -6.25
C HIS A 202 -17.77 11.19 -5.71
N GLU A 203 -18.13 11.23 -4.42
CA GLU A 203 -18.71 12.42 -3.78
C GLU A 203 -17.70 13.58 -3.71
N HIS A 204 -16.43 13.30 -3.41
CA HIS A 204 -15.37 14.31 -3.48
C HIS A 204 -15.25 14.91 -4.89
N LEU A 205 -15.28 14.08 -5.93
CA LEU A 205 -15.26 14.54 -7.33
C LEU A 205 -16.50 15.38 -7.68
N LYS A 206 -17.67 15.06 -7.15
CA LYS A 206 -18.87 15.90 -7.31
C LYS A 206 -18.69 17.27 -6.64
N MET A 207 -18.09 17.32 -5.45
CA MET A 207 -17.79 18.60 -4.78
C MET A 207 -16.79 19.43 -5.58
N LEU A 208 -15.71 18.81 -6.07
CA LEU A 208 -14.71 19.48 -6.89
C LEU A 208 -15.30 19.99 -8.21
N LYS A 209 -16.14 19.19 -8.89
CA LYS A 209 -16.88 19.63 -10.07
C LYS A 209 -17.77 20.85 -9.79
N LYS A 210 -18.48 20.88 -8.65
CA LYS A 210 -19.31 22.05 -8.26
C LYS A 210 -18.48 23.31 -8.05
N ASN A 211 -17.18 23.17 -7.79
CA ASN A 211 -16.22 24.24 -7.65
C ASN A 211 -15.30 24.36 -8.90
N ASP A 212 -15.84 24.06 -10.09
CA ASP A 212 -15.13 24.16 -11.37
C ASP A 212 -13.78 23.43 -11.41
N TRP A 213 -13.71 22.29 -10.72
CA TRP A 213 -12.51 21.44 -10.56
C TRP A 213 -11.34 22.10 -9.82
N ALA A 214 -11.56 23.27 -9.23
CA ALA A 214 -10.59 23.97 -8.40
C ALA A 214 -10.54 23.39 -6.97
N PRO A 215 -9.40 23.54 -6.27
CA PRO A 215 -9.28 23.15 -4.86
C PRO A 215 -10.38 23.77 -3.98
N LEU A 216 -10.82 23.02 -2.98
CA LEU A 216 -11.86 23.46 -2.04
C LEU A 216 -11.21 24.11 -0.81
N ASP A 217 -11.66 25.30 -0.42
CA ASP A 217 -11.11 26.01 0.76
C ASP A 217 -11.26 25.20 2.06
N ARG A 218 -12.39 24.50 2.21
CA ARG A 218 -12.68 23.69 3.41
C ARG A 218 -12.01 22.31 3.37
N HIS A 219 -11.49 21.90 2.22
CA HIS A 219 -10.82 20.61 2.01
C HIS A 219 -9.57 20.82 1.15
N PRO A 220 -8.55 21.53 1.68
CA PRO A 220 -7.37 21.95 0.93
C PRO A 220 -6.44 20.79 0.60
N ASP A 221 -6.73 19.58 1.06
CA ASP A 221 -6.06 18.33 0.73
C ASP A 221 -6.64 17.64 -0.52
N LEU A 222 -7.93 17.84 -0.79
CA LEU A 222 -8.59 17.23 -1.95
C LEU A 222 -8.08 17.81 -3.27
N ARG A 223 -7.79 16.92 -4.22
CA ARG A 223 -7.33 17.28 -5.57
C ARG A 223 -8.09 16.46 -6.59
N SER A 224 -8.67 17.11 -7.60
CA SER A 224 -9.48 16.48 -8.65
C SER A 224 -8.81 15.26 -9.26
N HIS A 225 -7.52 15.38 -9.61
CA HIS A 225 -6.78 14.27 -10.18
C HIS A 225 -6.56 13.13 -9.18
N THR A 226 -6.23 13.42 -7.93
CA THR A 226 -6.04 12.41 -6.87
C THR A 226 -7.32 11.61 -6.66
N GLU A 227 -8.45 12.29 -6.45
CA GLU A 227 -9.74 11.64 -6.21
C GLU A 227 -10.19 10.78 -7.40
N ALA A 228 -9.94 11.22 -8.63
CA ALA A 228 -10.25 10.43 -9.83
C ALA A 228 -9.39 9.17 -9.94
N ASN A 229 -8.11 9.24 -9.55
CA ASN A 229 -7.28 8.06 -9.46
C ASN A 229 -7.77 7.12 -8.36
N LEU A 230 -8.15 7.63 -7.18
CA LEU A 230 -8.69 6.80 -6.10
C LEU A 230 -9.99 6.09 -6.51
N LEU A 231 -10.87 6.78 -7.24
CA LEU A 231 -12.07 6.18 -7.81
C LEU A 231 -11.73 5.03 -8.78
N ARG A 232 -10.79 5.25 -9.71
CA ARG A 232 -10.31 4.21 -10.64
C ARG A 232 -9.70 3.03 -9.88
N GLU A 233 -8.77 3.29 -8.96
CA GLU A 233 -8.10 2.22 -8.20
C GLU A 233 -9.08 1.41 -7.36
N GLY A 234 -10.08 2.07 -6.75
CA GLY A 234 -11.14 1.38 -6.01
C GLY A 234 -11.93 0.42 -6.90
N LEU A 235 -12.37 0.87 -8.08
CA LEU A 235 -13.09 0.02 -9.05
C LEU A 235 -12.20 -1.13 -9.57
N ARG A 236 -10.92 -0.85 -9.84
CA ARG A 236 -9.95 -1.85 -10.27
C ARG A 236 -9.70 -2.91 -9.19
N GLU A 237 -9.59 -2.51 -7.93
CA GLU A 237 -9.42 -3.43 -6.81
C GLU A 237 -10.69 -4.26 -6.58
N ALA A 238 -11.88 -3.66 -6.74
CA ALA A 238 -13.14 -4.39 -6.68
C ALA A 238 -13.21 -5.48 -7.77
N MET A 239 -12.72 -5.20 -8.98
CA MET A 239 -12.61 -6.22 -10.04
C MET A 239 -11.62 -7.34 -9.70
N ARG A 240 -10.51 -7.03 -9.01
CA ARG A 240 -9.53 -8.04 -8.60
C ARG A 240 -10.13 -9.09 -7.66
N LEU A 241 -11.18 -8.75 -6.91
CA LEU A 241 -11.89 -9.71 -6.06
C LEU A 241 -12.40 -10.92 -6.85
N LYS A 242 -12.77 -10.74 -8.14
CA LYS A 242 -13.19 -11.86 -9.01
C LYS A 242 -12.17 -12.99 -9.08
N SER A 243 -10.88 -12.65 -9.06
CA SER A 243 -9.78 -13.60 -9.21
C SER A 243 -9.10 -13.97 -7.90
N THR A 244 -9.27 -13.15 -6.86
CA THR A 244 -8.55 -13.30 -5.57
C THR A 244 -9.41 -13.86 -4.45
N GLN A 245 -10.74 -13.80 -4.57
CA GLN A 245 -11.67 -14.39 -3.61
C GLN A 245 -12.08 -15.81 -3.99
N PRO A 246 -12.47 -16.66 -3.01
CA PRO A 246 -12.96 -17.99 -3.29
C PRO A 246 -14.23 -17.94 -4.16
N PRO A 247 -14.48 -18.97 -5.00
CA PRO A 247 -15.63 -19.01 -5.90
C PRO A 247 -16.98 -18.79 -5.19
N SER A 248 -17.11 -19.17 -3.93
CA SER A 248 -18.33 -18.99 -3.12
C SER A 248 -18.74 -17.53 -2.90
N GLU A 249 -17.78 -16.59 -2.94
CA GLU A 249 -18.07 -15.16 -2.83
C GLU A 249 -18.33 -14.54 -4.20
N THR A 250 -17.57 -14.94 -5.21
CA THR A 250 -17.64 -14.34 -6.56
C THR A 250 -18.78 -14.89 -7.42
N SER A 251 -19.24 -16.11 -7.16
CA SER A 251 -20.36 -16.75 -7.90
C SER A 251 -21.72 -16.13 -7.63
N LYS A 252 -21.81 -15.19 -6.67
CA LYS A 252 -23.02 -14.38 -6.41
C LYS A 252 -23.30 -13.38 -7.53
N HIS A 253 -22.31 -13.12 -8.39
CA HIS A 253 -22.39 -12.16 -9.48
C HIS A 253 -22.16 -12.85 -10.82
N ASP A 254 -23.01 -12.53 -11.80
CA ASP A 254 -22.90 -13.06 -13.16
C ASP A 254 -21.85 -12.28 -14.00
N GLU A 255 -21.67 -12.69 -15.26
CA GLU A 255 -20.74 -12.03 -16.16
C GLU A 255 -21.14 -10.57 -16.46
N ALA A 256 -22.44 -10.26 -16.46
CA ALA A 256 -22.95 -8.93 -16.72
C ALA A 256 -22.57 -7.94 -15.61
N TYR A 257 -22.62 -8.36 -14.34
CA TYR A 257 -22.08 -7.58 -13.22
C TYR A 257 -20.63 -7.18 -13.44
N TRP A 258 -19.76 -8.14 -13.78
CA TRP A 258 -18.34 -7.89 -13.96
C TRP A 258 -18.04 -7.03 -15.19
N MET A 259 -18.83 -7.15 -16.26
CA MET A 259 -18.75 -6.24 -17.41
C MET A 259 -19.11 -4.81 -17.02
N GLN A 260 -20.15 -4.61 -16.20
CA GLN A 260 -20.52 -3.27 -15.73
C GLN A 260 -19.46 -2.66 -14.81
N MET A 261 -18.82 -3.47 -13.96
CA MET A 261 -17.68 -3.04 -13.15
C MET A 261 -16.48 -2.62 -14.03
N ALA A 262 -16.17 -3.37 -15.08
CA ALA A 262 -15.12 -3.03 -16.03
C ALA A 262 -15.43 -1.76 -16.82
N ASP A 263 -16.68 -1.57 -17.23
CA ASP A 263 -17.12 -0.35 -17.90
C ASP A 263 -17.01 0.87 -16.98
N ALA A 264 -17.38 0.73 -15.69
CA ALA A 264 -17.23 1.78 -14.69
C ALA A 264 -15.75 2.14 -14.46
N GLU A 265 -14.87 1.15 -14.36
CA GLU A 265 -13.42 1.37 -14.21
C GLU A 265 -12.84 2.10 -15.42
N ARG A 266 -13.21 1.69 -16.65
CA ARG A 266 -12.79 2.37 -17.88
C ARG A 266 -13.29 3.83 -17.94
N LEU A 267 -14.51 4.10 -17.47
CA LEU A 267 -15.03 5.46 -17.38
C LEU A 267 -14.26 6.30 -16.33
N ALA A 268 -13.92 5.70 -15.19
CA ALA A 268 -13.10 6.34 -14.16
C ALA A 268 -11.66 6.60 -14.65
N GLU A 269 -11.08 5.72 -15.45
CA GLU A 269 -9.79 5.94 -16.11
C GLU A 269 -9.84 7.13 -17.08
N GLN A 270 -10.86 7.17 -17.95
CA GLN A 270 -11.06 8.31 -18.85
C GLN A 270 -11.30 9.63 -18.10
N LEU A 271 -11.95 9.58 -16.94
CA LEU A 271 -12.10 10.74 -16.05
C LEU A 271 -10.75 11.20 -15.50
N ALA A 272 -9.93 10.29 -14.98
CA ALA A 272 -8.61 10.60 -14.45
C ALA A 272 -7.71 11.20 -15.54
N ASP A 273 -7.71 10.64 -16.74
CA ASP A 273 -6.93 11.14 -17.88
C ASP A 273 -7.37 12.55 -18.30
N ALA A 274 -8.69 12.79 -18.37
CA ALA A 274 -9.23 14.11 -18.70
C ALA A 274 -8.81 15.17 -17.67
N LEU A 275 -8.86 14.83 -16.38
CA LEU A 275 -8.43 15.74 -15.31
C LEU A 275 -6.91 15.97 -15.33
N GLN A 276 -6.11 14.96 -15.67
CA GLN A 276 -4.67 15.11 -15.86
C GLN A 276 -4.35 16.10 -17.01
N GLN A 277 -5.11 16.01 -18.09
CA GLN A 277 -4.97 16.86 -19.28
C GLN A 277 -5.66 18.22 -19.11
N LYS A 278 -6.33 18.47 -17.98
CA LYS A 278 -7.14 19.65 -17.70
C LYS A 278 -8.29 19.86 -18.70
N ASP A 279 -8.76 18.80 -19.34
CA ASP A 279 -9.98 18.80 -20.15
C ASP A 279 -11.20 18.66 -19.23
N TYR A 280 -11.58 19.77 -18.62
CA TYR A 280 -12.68 19.80 -17.65
C TYR A 280 -14.07 19.53 -18.27
N ALA A 281 -14.22 19.77 -19.57
CA ALA A 281 -15.45 19.46 -20.29
C ALA A 281 -15.61 17.94 -20.43
N LEU A 282 -14.55 17.24 -20.87
CA LEU A 282 -14.53 15.79 -20.92
C LEU A 282 -14.63 15.18 -19.51
N ALA A 283 -13.90 15.70 -18.53
CA ALA A 283 -13.97 15.24 -17.14
C ALA A 283 -15.41 15.33 -16.59
N THR A 284 -16.11 16.43 -16.86
CA THR A 284 -17.52 16.60 -16.47
C THR A 284 -18.43 15.55 -17.09
N LYS A 285 -18.22 15.24 -18.38
CA LYS A 285 -18.97 14.20 -19.09
C LYS A 285 -18.67 12.81 -18.52
N ARG A 286 -17.40 12.52 -18.22
CA ARG A 286 -16.98 11.21 -17.69
C ARG A 286 -17.44 10.99 -16.26
N LEU A 287 -17.35 11.99 -15.38
CA LEU A 287 -17.89 11.90 -14.02
C LEU A 287 -19.40 11.60 -14.04
N HIS A 288 -20.16 12.25 -14.92
CA HIS A 288 -21.59 11.95 -15.07
C HIS A 288 -21.82 10.51 -15.57
N ALA A 289 -21.09 10.07 -16.59
CA ALA A 289 -21.19 8.72 -17.13
C ALA A 289 -20.82 7.65 -16.09
N THR A 290 -19.78 7.87 -15.29
CA THR A 290 -19.42 6.97 -14.17
C THR A 290 -20.56 6.89 -13.16
N GLY A 291 -21.15 8.02 -12.76
CA GLY A 291 -22.30 8.03 -11.85
C GLY A 291 -23.50 7.25 -12.39
N VAL A 292 -23.83 7.40 -13.67
CA VAL A 292 -24.90 6.63 -14.33
C VAL A 292 -24.58 5.13 -14.34
N SER A 293 -23.32 4.76 -14.62
CA SER A 293 -22.86 3.37 -14.59
C SER A 293 -23.00 2.75 -13.20
N CYS A 294 -22.61 3.49 -12.14
CA CYS A 294 -22.74 3.04 -10.76
C CYS A 294 -24.21 2.85 -10.36
N THR A 295 -25.09 3.79 -10.71
CA THR A 295 -26.54 3.68 -10.44
C THR A 295 -27.12 2.44 -11.12
N LYS A 296 -26.84 2.23 -12.41
CA LYS A 296 -27.33 1.06 -13.14
C LYS A 296 -26.91 -0.26 -12.48
N CYS A 297 -25.62 -0.41 -12.15
CA CYS A 297 -25.11 -1.61 -11.50
C CYS A 297 -25.76 -1.83 -10.13
N HIS A 298 -25.93 -0.76 -9.34
CA HIS A 298 -26.58 -0.87 -8.04
C HIS A 298 -28.07 -1.23 -8.13
N ASP A 299 -28.81 -0.67 -9.10
CA ASP A 299 -30.23 -0.97 -9.28
C ASP A 299 -30.45 -2.47 -9.60
N GLU A 300 -29.52 -3.07 -10.35
CA GLU A 300 -29.58 -4.48 -10.77
C GLU A 300 -29.04 -5.47 -9.71
N TYR A 301 -27.96 -5.13 -8.99
CA TYR A 301 -27.21 -6.13 -8.20
C TYR A 301 -27.05 -5.80 -6.70
N ARG A 302 -27.54 -4.65 -6.21
CA ARG A 302 -27.40 -4.29 -4.79
C ARG A 302 -28.58 -4.74 -3.91
N ASN A 303 -29.72 -5.09 -4.52
CA ASN A 303 -30.95 -5.46 -3.83
C ASN A 303 -31.13 -6.98 -3.73
#